data_AF-A0A501W8L7-F1
#
_entry.id   AF-A0A501W8L7-F1
#
_cell.length_a   1.000
_cell.length_b   1.000
_cell.length_c   1.000
_cell.angle_alpha   90.00
_cell.angle_beta   90.00
_cell.angle_gamma   90.00
#
_symmetry.space_group_name_H-M   'P 1'
#
loop_
_entity.id
_entity.type
_entity.pdbx_description
1 polymer ?
#
loop_
_entity_poly.entity_id
_entity_poly.type
_entity_poly.pdbx_seq_one_letter_code
_entity_poly.pdbx_strand_id
1 'polypeptide(L)'
;MEHLKQFLSIALLVVSKALLHILILSKATLMAIYQILAGVFGWEKEKRNRSNKHFRYHQRSKNYRSHKTTYVNKRKSSADSKSKGDKFEAYIVKSLNQNYFKVKEWRGDKYVDGRYAESNMLPDLEIEYSHNSVTSRFAIECKYRTSVIDDAVEIAKPYQLDNYSKFSEEKDMPVFIALGLGGYPNSPDEEFIIPLDSINNNLISYGELRQFRRRHQGNLFYDCRMQELR
;
A
#
# COMPACT_ATOMS: atom_id res chain seq x y z
N MET A 1 49.23 -29.74 -20.51
CA MET A 1 48.51 -28.57 -19.92
C MET A 1 46.99 -28.65 -20.08
N GLU A 2 46.45 -29.16 -21.20
CA GLU A 2 45.00 -29.30 -21.41
C GLU A 2 44.29 -30.24 -20.42
N HIS A 3 44.87 -31.41 -20.12
CA HIS A 3 44.29 -32.33 -19.16
C HIS A 3 44.12 -31.69 -17.76
N LEU A 4 45.08 -30.87 -17.32
CA LEU A 4 44.99 -30.18 -16.03
C LEU A 4 43.84 -29.15 -16.00
N LYS A 5 43.61 -28.43 -17.10
CA LYS A 5 42.49 -27.49 -17.24
C LYS A 5 41.15 -28.22 -17.23
N GLN A 6 41.05 -29.37 -17.88
CA GLN A 6 39.84 -30.19 -17.91
C GLN A 6 39.51 -30.74 -16.51
N PHE A 7 40.50 -31.24 -15.78
CA PHE A 7 40.33 -31.68 -14.39
C PHE A 7 39.88 -30.55 -13.46
N LEU A 8 40.49 -29.37 -13.56
CA LEU A 8 40.10 -28.19 -12.77
C LEU A 8 38.67 -27.74 -13.08
N SER A 9 38.26 -27.76 -14.35
CA SER A 9 36.89 -27.41 -14.75
C SER A 9 35.84 -28.37 -14.20
N ILE A 10 36.13 -29.67 -14.19
CA ILE A 10 35.22 -30.68 -13.63
C ILE A 10 35.14 -30.53 -12.12
N ALA A 11 36.27 -30.33 -11.44
CA ALA A 11 36.31 -30.10 -9.99
C ALA A 11 35.51 -28.85 -9.59
N LEU A 12 35.66 -27.75 -10.33
CA LEU A 12 34.92 -26.51 -10.08
C LEU A 12 33.40 -26.69 -10.26
N LEU A 13 32.99 -27.45 -11.29
CA LEU A 13 31.57 -27.75 -11.54
C LEU A 13 30.97 -28.59 -10.40
N VAL A 14 31.72 -29.58 -9.90
CA VAL A 14 31.28 -30.44 -8.79
C VAL A 14 31.13 -29.63 -7.50
N VAL A 15 32.12 -28.77 -7.19
CA VAL A 15 32.07 -27.89 -6.02
C VAL A 15 30.91 -26.90 -6.12
N SER A 16 30.67 -26.29 -7.29
CA SER A 16 29.55 -25.38 -7.51
C SER A 16 28.18 -26.05 -7.29
N LYS A 17 27.99 -27.27 -7.81
CA LYS A 17 26.75 -28.04 -7.59
C LYS A 17 26.56 -28.42 -6.13
N ALA A 18 27.63 -28.82 -5.44
CA ALA A 18 27.58 -29.12 -4.02
C ALA A 18 27.18 -27.89 -3.18
N LEU A 19 27.76 -26.71 -3.48
CA LEU A 19 27.40 -25.45 -2.83
C LEU A 19 25.94 -25.06 -3.09
N LEU A 20 25.44 -25.25 -4.32
CA LEU A 20 24.04 -24.99 -4.65
C LEU A 20 23.09 -25.90 -3.86
N HIS A 21 23.42 -27.19 -3.72
CA HIS A 21 22.63 -28.11 -2.90
C HIS A 21 22.67 -27.77 -1.42
N ILE A 22 23.83 -27.39 -0.88
CA ILE A 22 23.94 -26.90 0.51
C ILE A 22 23.06 -25.66 0.72
N LEU A 23 23.04 -24.73 -0.24
CA LEU A 23 22.24 -23.52 -0.16
C LEU A 23 20.74 -23.83 -0.23
N ILE A 24 20.31 -24.76 -1.08
CA ILE A 24 18.91 -25.23 -1.15
C ILE A 24 18.50 -25.91 0.16
N LEU A 25 19.33 -26.79 0.70
CA LEU A 25 19.08 -27.47 1.98
C LEU A 25 18.99 -26.46 3.13
N SER A 26 19.85 -25.44 3.15
CA SER A 26 19.83 -24.37 4.16
C SER A 26 18.54 -23.53 4.11
N LYS A 27 18.01 -23.24 2.91
CA LYS A 27 16.73 -22.55 2.74
C LYS A 27 15.56 -23.41 3.22
N ALA A 28 15.58 -24.71 2.90
CA ALA A 28 14.53 -25.62 3.32
C ALA A 28 14.49 -25.77 4.86
N THR A 29 15.65 -25.85 5.52
CA THR A 29 15.71 -25.93 6.98
C THR A 29 15.30 -24.62 7.65
N LEU A 30 15.72 -23.46 7.11
CA LEU A 30 15.23 -22.14 7.57
C LEU A 30 13.71 -22.01 7.44
N MET A 31 13.13 -22.46 6.33
CA MET A 31 11.68 -22.46 6.14
C MET A 31 10.97 -23.38 7.13
N ALA A 32 11.51 -24.58 7.39
CA ALA A 32 10.93 -25.50 8.37
C ALA A 32 10.99 -24.92 9.80
N ILE A 33 12.12 -24.32 10.19
CA ILE A 33 12.29 -23.64 11.48
C ILE A 33 11.30 -22.49 11.59
N TYR A 34 11.16 -21.67 10.54
CA TYR A 34 10.19 -20.57 10.52
C TYR A 34 8.75 -21.08 10.70
N GLN A 35 8.34 -22.17 10.06
CA GLN A 35 6.99 -22.73 10.22
C GLN A 35 6.75 -23.24 11.66
N ILE A 36 7.75 -23.88 12.27
CA ILE A 36 7.67 -24.33 13.67
C ILE A 36 7.56 -23.12 14.60
N LEU A 37 8.40 -22.11 14.42
CA LEU A 37 8.36 -20.88 15.21
C LEU A 37 7.02 -20.13 15.02
N ALA A 38 6.51 -20.02 13.79
CA ALA A 38 5.22 -19.40 13.49
C ALA A 38 4.05 -20.16 14.17
N GLY A 39 4.13 -21.48 14.26
CA GLY A 39 3.16 -22.32 14.98
C GLY A 39 3.23 -22.15 16.50
N VAL A 40 4.44 -22.10 17.09
CA VAL A 40 4.67 -21.96 18.53
C VAL A 40 4.32 -20.56 19.03
N PHE A 41 4.71 -19.52 18.29
CA PHE A 41 4.43 -18.11 18.64
C PHE A 41 3.04 -17.63 18.18
N GLY A 42 2.22 -18.51 17.61
CA GLY A 42 0.82 -18.20 17.28
C GLY A 42 0.62 -17.23 16.10
N TRP A 43 1.66 -16.98 15.30
CA TRP A 43 1.62 -16.06 14.16
C TRP A 43 0.63 -16.53 13.07
N GLU A 44 0.40 -17.85 12.97
CA GLU A 44 -0.56 -18.43 12.02
C GLU A 44 -2.03 -18.22 12.43
N LYS A 45 -2.32 -18.13 13.74
CA LYS A 45 -3.67 -17.81 14.24
C LYS A 45 -4.08 -16.39 13.87
N GLU A 46 -3.13 -15.46 13.78
CA GLU A 46 -3.39 -14.07 13.42
C GLU A 46 -3.78 -13.92 11.94
N LYS A 47 -3.10 -14.60 11.01
CA LYS A 47 -3.47 -14.61 9.59
C LYS A 47 -4.85 -15.23 9.34
N ARG A 48 -5.18 -16.33 10.04
CA ARG A 48 -6.48 -17.01 9.91
C ARG A 48 -7.62 -16.20 10.52
N ASN A 49 -7.38 -15.50 11.63
CA ASN A 49 -8.35 -14.56 12.22
C ASN A 49 -8.57 -13.31 11.35
N ARG A 50 -7.53 -12.77 10.71
CA ARG A 50 -7.66 -11.67 9.74
C ARG A 50 -8.57 -12.05 8.56
N SER A 51 -8.41 -13.25 8.01
CA SER A 51 -9.26 -13.77 6.92
C SER A 51 -10.74 -13.97 7.36
N ASN A 52 -10.97 -14.58 8.52
CA ASN A 52 -12.34 -14.79 9.04
C ASN A 52 -13.06 -13.49 9.42
N LYS A 53 -12.34 -12.47 9.93
CA LYS A 53 -12.89 -11.15 10.22
C LYS A 53 -13.28 -10.42 8.92
N HIS A 54 -12.45 -10.54 7.87
CA HIS A 54 -12.73 -9.99 6.54
C HIS A 54 -14.00 -10.61 5.92
N PHE A 55 -14.19 -11.94 6.03
CA PHE A 55 -15.38 -12.63 5.54
C PHE A 55 -16.68 -12.15 6.22
N ARG A 56 -16.66 -12.00 7.55
CA ARG A 56 -17.81 -11.49 8.33
C ARG A 56 -18.15 -10.04 8.00
N TYR A 57 -17.15 -9.20 7.70
CA TYR A 57 -17.37 -7.82 7.26
C TYR A 57 -18.00 -7.73 5.86
N HIS A 58 -17.57 -8.60 4.94
CA HIS A 58 -18.09 -8.62 3.58
C HIS A 58 -19.60 -8.92 3.54
N GLN A 59 -20.10 -9.74 4.47
CA GLN A 59 -21.55 -9.95 4.63
C GLN A 59 -22.27 -8.72 5.21
N ARG A 60 -21.65 -7.99 6.15
CA ARG A 60 -22.26 -6.83 6.81
C ARG A 60 -22.33 -5.58 5.90
N SER A 61 -21.32 -5.36 5.04
CA SER A 61 -21.31 -4.25 4.07
C SER A 61 -22.35 -4.40 2.95
N LYS A 62 -22.70 -5.64 2.56
CA LYS A 62 -23.77 -5.91 1.58
C LYS A 62 -25.15 -5.51 2.10
N ASN A 63 -25.39 -5.66 3.40
CA ASN A 63 -26.67 -5.29 4.01
C ASN A 63 -26.88 -3.76 4.10
N TYR A 64 -25.81 -2.97 4.27
CA TYR A 64 -25.89 -1.50 4.31
C TYR A 64 -26.22 -0.88 2.94
N ARG A 65 -25.84 -1.54 1.84
CA ARG A 65 -26.02 -1.04 0.46
C ARG A 65 -27.42 -1.24 -0.10
N SER A 66 -28.28 -1.97 0.61
CA SER A 66 -29.64 -2.34 0.16
C SER A 66 -30.64 -1.19 0.20
N HIS A 67 -30.39 -0.14 0.98
CA HIS A 67 -31.27 1.02 1.07
C HIS A 67 -30.60 2.26 0.47
N LYS A 68 -30.83 2.54 -0.82
CA LYS A 68 -31.06 3.89 -1.41
C LYS A 68 -30.93 3.84 -2.93
N THR A 69 -32.06 3.77 -3.62
CA THR A 69 -32.18 4.02 -5.06
C THR A 69 -32.33 5.52 -5.34
N THR A 70 -31.54 6.03 -6.29
CA THR A 70 -32.00 7.01 -7.32
C THR A 70 -30.90 7.19 -8.37
N TYR A 71 -31.13 6.65 -9.58
CA TYR A 71 -30.14 6.51 -10.64
C TYR A 71 -29.74 7.82 -11.36
N VAL A 72 -30.50 8.91 -11.20
CA VAL A 72 -30.24 10.19 -11.88
C VAL A 72 -29.23 11.06 -11.11
N ASN A 73 -29.12 10.89 -9.79
CA ASN A 73 -28.16 11.63 -8.94
C ASN A 73 -26.73 11.06 -9.00
N LYS A 74 -26.57 9.83 -9.50
CA LYS A 74 -25.31 9.06 -9.44
C LYS A 74 -24.22 9.57 -10.39
N ARG A 75 -24.58 10.08 -11.57
CA ARG A 75 -23.60 10.55 -12.58
C ARG A 75 -22.97 11.89 -12.19
N LYS A 76 -23.76 12.82 -11.64
CA LYS A 76 -23.25 14.10 -11.13
C LYS A 76 -22.38 13.89 -9.89
N SER A 77 -22.80 13.01 -8.98
CA SER A 77 -22.00 12.65 -7.80
C SER A 77 -20.70 11.92 -8.15
N SER A 78 -20.68 11.05 -9.18
CA SER A 78 -19.46 10.34 -9.57
C SER A 78 -18.43 11.26 -10.25
N ALA A 79 -18.88 12.18 -11.10
CA ALA A 79 -18.00 13.16 -11.73
C ALA A 79 -17.42 14.15 -10.71
N ASP A 80 -18.23 14.61 -9.75
CA ASP A 80 -17.79 15.46 -8.64
C ASP A 80 -16.82 14.72 -7.70
N SER A 81 -17.11 13.46 -7.37
CA SER A 81 -16.21 12.63 -6.56
C SER A 81 -14.87 12.39 -7.24
N LYS A 82 -14.86 12.13 -8.55
CA LYS A 82 -13.62 11.95 -9.32
C LYS A 82 -12.82 13.26 -9.33
N SER A 83 -13.47 14.38 -9.65
CA SER A 83 -12.80 15.69 -9.64
C SER A 83 -12.21 16.06 -8.27
N LYS A 84 -12.87 15.68 -7.18
CA LYS A 84 -12.33 15.85 -5.81
C LYS A 84 -11.10 14.98 -5.57
N GLY A 85 -11.11 13.72 -6.03
CA GLY A 85 -9.95 12.82 -6.00
C GLY A 85 -8.75 13.42 -6.73
N ASP A 86 -8.93 13.76 -8.02
CA ASP A 86 -7.87 14.33 -8.87
C ASP A 86 -7.27 15.60 -8.26
N LYS A 87 -8.10 16.47 -7.65
CA LYS A 87 -7.64 17.69 -6.96
C LYS A 87 -6.82 17.40 -5.71
N PHE A 88 -7.19 16.38 -4.95
CA PHE A 88 -6.47 15.98 -3.75
C PHE A 88 -5.15 15.27 -4.09
N GLU A 89 -5.12 14.42 -5.12
CA GLU A 89 -3.87 13.88 -5.67
C GLU A 89 -2.91 14.99 -6.08
N ALA A 90 -3.39 15.96 -6.85
CA ALA A 90 -2.57 17.11 -7.26
C ALA A 90 -2.07 17.93 -6.07
N TYR A 91 -2.84 18.00 -4.99
CA TYR A 91 -2.43 18.64 -3.74
C TYR A 91 -1.30 17.88 -3.04
N ILE A 92 -1.39 16.55 -2.95
CA ILE A 92 -0.32 15.70 -2.41
C ILE A 92 0.94 15.77 -3.27
N VAL A 93 0.81 15.76 -4.60
CA VAL A 93 1.98 15.92 -5.49
C VAL A 93 2.68 17.26 -5.27
N LYS A 94 1.92 18.34 -5.02
CA LYS A 94 2.49 19.66 -4.72
C LYS A 94 3.18 19.74 -3.36
N SER A 95 2.83 18.88 -2.40
CA SER A 95 3.52 18.80 -1.12
C SER A 95 4.82 17.99 -1.18
N LEU A 96 5.13 17.35 -2.30
CA LEU A 96 6.41 16.68 -2.51
C LEU A 96 7.47 17.69 -2.98
N ASN A 97 8.48 17.93 -2.14
CA ASN A 97 9.61 18.77 -2.51
C ASN A 97 10.43 18.13 -3.66
N GLN A 98 10.40 18.76 -4.83
CA GLN A 98 11.02 18.26 -6.06
C GLN A 98 12.54 18.06 -5.98
N ASN A 99 13.22 18.69 -5.01
CA ASN A 99 14.66 18.46 -4.78
C ASN A 99 14.95 17.06 -4.22
N TYR A 100 13.97 16.44 -3.57
CA TYR A 100 14.12 15.15 -2.89
C TYR A 100 13.19 14.07 -3.44
N PHE A 101 12.04 14.44 -4.01
CA PHE A 101 11.02 13.50 -4.44
C PHE A 101 10.83 13.56 -5.95
N LYS A 102 10.79 12.39 -6.58
CA LYS A 102 10.41 12.22 -7.99
C LYS A 102 9.18 11.33 -8.06
N VAL A 103 8.13 11.82 -8.72
CA VAL A 103 6.95 11.01 -9.05
C VAL A 103 7.33 10.06 -10.19
N LYS A 104 7.32 8.75 -9.92
CA LYS A 104 7.63 7.69 -10.89
C LYS A 104 6.38 7.21 -11.60
N GLU A 105 5.29 7.11 -10.86
CA GLU A 105 3.97 6.77 -11.38
C GLU A 105 2.95 7.74 -10.80
N TRP A 106 2.05 8.20 -11.66
CA TRP A 106 0.83 8.89 -11.28
C TRP A 106 -0.32 8.25 -12.06
N ARG A 107 -0.96 7.30 -11.39
CA ARG A 107 -2.01 6.47 -11.96
C ARG A 107 -3.32 7.26 -11.95
N GLY A 108 -4.18 6.96 -12.91
CA GLY A 108 -5.48 7.59 -12.99
C GLY A 108 -6.51 6.64 -13.56
N ASP A 109 -7.77 6.91 -13.27
CA ASP A 109 -8.88 6.05 -13.65
C ASP A 109 -9.26 6.23 -15.12
N LYS A 110 -8.53 5.52 -16.00
CA LYS A 110 -8.92 5.30 -17.39
C LYS A 110 -9.87 4.11 -17.48
N TYR A 111 -11.06 4.33 -18.03
CA TYR A 111 -12.10 3.32 -18.19
C TYR A 111 -12.85 3.54 -19.50
N VAL A 112 -13.04 2.48 -20.29
CA VAL A 112 -13.86 2.47 -21.50
C VAL A 112 -14.59 1.13 -21.57
N ASP A 113 -15.93 1.17 -21.64
CA ASP A 113 -16.79 0.00 -21.90
C ASP A 113 -16.48 -1.25 -21.04
N GLY A 114 -16.34 -1.07 -19.74
CA GLY A 114 -16.04 -2.18 -18.82
C GLY A 114 -14.56 -2.49 -18.64
N ARG A 115 -13.69 -1.91 -19.48
CA ARG A 115 -12.25 -2.16 -19.46
C ARG A 115 -11.54 -1.04 -18.72
N TYR A 116 -10.65 -1.43 -17.82
CA TYR A 116 -9.74 -0.56 -17.10
C TYR A 116 -8.35 -1.18 -17.12
N ALA A 117 -7.32 -0.36 -17.01
CA ALA A 117 -5.97 -0.87 -16.83
C ALA A 117 -5.85 -1.51 -15.45
N GLU A 118 -5.17 -2.65 -15.34
CA GLU A 118 -4.94 -3.32 -14.05
C GLU A 118 -4.24 -2.41 -13.04
N SER A 119 -3.41 -1.48 -13.54
CA SER A 119 -2.76 -0.44 -12.75
C SER A 119 -3.72 0.44 -11.96
N ASN A 120 -4.99 0.58 -12.39
CA ASN A 120 -6.01 1.34 -11.65
C ASN A 120 -6.35 0.70 -10.29
N MET A 121 -5.90 -0.53 -10.03
CA MET A 121 -6.06 -1.22 -8.74
C MET A 121 -4.88 -1.01 -7.78
N LEU A 122 -3.81 -0.36 -8.25
CA LEU A 122 -2.58 -0.10 -7.48
C LEU A 122 -2.65 1.30 -6.85
N PRO A 123 -1.74 1.64 -5.90
CA PRO A 123 -1.72 2.97 -5.31
C PRO A 123 -1.62 4.09 -6.34
N ASP A 124 -2.27 5.22 -6.09
CA ASP A 124 -2.30 6.36 -7.03
C ASP A 124 -0.90 6.85 -7.44
N LEU A 125 0.04 6.93 -6.49
CA LEU A 125 1.39 7.46 -6.71
C LEU A 125 2.48 6.43 -6.37
N GLU A 126 3.54 6.37 -7.19
CA GLU A 126 4.85 5.84 -6.76
C GLU A 126 5.87 6.96 -6.72
N ILE A 127 6.58 7.07 -5.61
CA ILE A 127 7.54 8.13 -5.33
C ILE A 127 8.92 7.51 -5.14
N GLU A 128 9.92 8.13 -5.75
CA GLU A 128 11.33 7.91 -5.46
C GLU A 128 11.82 9.08 -4.62
N TYR A 129 12.29 8.78 -3.41
CA TYR A 129 12.99 9.73 -2.56
C TYR A 129 14.50 9.59 -2.75
N SER A 130 15.19 10.71 -2.91
CA SER A 130 16.65 10.76 -3.00
C SER A 130 17.18 11.91 -2.14
N HIS A 131 18.11 11.58 -1.24
CA HIS A 131 18.85 12.58 -0.47
C HIS A 131 20.28 12.09 -0.25
N ASN A 132 21.26 12.90 -0.65
CA ASN A 132 22.67 12.50 -0.74
C ASN A 132 22.81 11.22 -1.58
N SER A 133 23.47 10.19 -1.04
CA SER A 133 23.66 8.89 -1.71
C SER A 133 22.56 7.86 -1.40
N VAL A 134 21.50 8.26 -0.70
CA VAL A 134 20.41 7.35 -0.31
C VAL A 134 19.21 7.54 -1.21
N THR A 135 18.73 6.44 -1.78
CA THR A 135 17.47 6.39 -2.55
C THR A 135 16.54 5.37 -1.92
N SER A 136 15.26 5.72 -1.84
CA SER A 136 14.18 4.83 -1.40
C SER A 136 12.95 5.02 -2.27
N ARG A 137 12.07 4.02 -2.34
CA ARG A 137 10.78 4.13 -3.02
C ARG A 137 9.66 3.82 -2.07
N PHE A 138 8.55 4.52 -2.24
CA PHE A 138 7.31 4.26 -1.52
C PHE A 138 6.13 4.65 -2.41
N ALA A 139 4.94 4.22 -2.05
CA ALA A 139 3.72 4.54 -2.77
C ALA A 139 2.71 5.25 -1.87
N ILE A 140 1.86 6.09 -2.47
CA ILE A 140 0.80 6.81 -1.78
C ILE A 140 -0.52 6.54 -2.50
N GLU A 141 -1.51 6.06 -1.74
CA GLU A 141 -2.92 6.10 -2.14
C GLU A 141 -3.56 7.39 -1.61
N CYS A 142 -4.24 8.13 -2.49
CA CYS A 142 -4.88 9.39 -2.16
C CYS A 142 -6.39 9.19 -1.93
N LYS A 143 -6.88 9.71 -0.80
CA LYS A 143 -8.29 9.63 -0.42
C LYS A 143 -8.75 10.96 0.14
N TYR A 144 -9.82 11.50 -0.43
CA TYR A 144 -10.49 12.68 0.10
C TYR A 144 -11.89 12.33 0.60
N ARG A 145 -12.27 12.88 1.74
CA ARG A 145 -13.60 12.72 2.36
C ARG A 145 -14.08 14.07 2.87
N THR A 146 -15.33 14.42 2.56
CA THR A 146 -15.90 15.69 3.01
C THR A 146 -16.27 15.68 4.49
N SER A 147 -16.54 14.51 5.07
CA SER A 147 -16.96 14.36 6.46
C SER A 147 -16.72 12.93 6.96
N VAL A 148 -16.78 12.77 8.28
CA VAL A 148 -16.92 11.47 8.94
C VAL A 148 -18.37 10.99 8.87
N ILE A 149 -18.59 9.68 9.05
CA ILE A 149 -19.91 9.07 9.21
C ILE A 149 -19.86 8.23 10.48
N ASP A 150 -20.74 8.51 11.44
CA ASP A 150 -20.80 7.80 12.73
C ASP A 150 -19.43 7.71 13.44
N ASP A 151 -18.72 8.84 13.50
CA ASP A 151 -17.36 8.97 14.08
C ASP A 151 -16.27 8.12 13.39
N ALA A 152 -16.53 7.63 12.17
CA ALA A 152 -15.58 6.84 11.41
C ALA A 152 -15.38 7.36 9.98
N VAL A 153 -14.24 7.00 9.40
CA VAL A 153 -13.91 7.25 8.00
C VAL A 153 -13.62 5.93 7.31
N GLU A 154 -14.29 5.70 6.18
CA GLU A 154 -13.91 4.63 5.27
C GLU A 154 -12.69 5.08 4.45
N ILE A 155 -11.51 4.61 4.84
CA ILE A 155 -10.24 4.97 4.20
C ILE A 155 -10.11 4.33 2.80
N ALA A 156 -10.55 3.09 2.65
CA ALA A 156 -10.58 2.39 1.36
C ALA A 156 -11.65 1.27 1.38
N LYS A 157 -11.96 0.70 0.22
CA LYS A 157 -12.73 -0.56 0.18
C LYS A 157 -11.82 -1.74 0.61
N PRO A 158 -12.36 -2.81 1.19
CA PRO A 158 -11.53 -3.94 1.62
C PRO A 158 -10.67 -4.54 0.50
N TYR A 159 -11.22 -4.72 -0.70
CA TYR A 159 -10.46 -5.24 -1.84
C TYR A 159 -9.33 -4.29 -2.29
N GLN A 160 -9.48 -2.98 -2.05
CA GLN A 160 -8.42 -2.01 -2.35
C GLN A 160 -7.26 -2.20 -1.37
N LEU A 161 -7.55 -2.33 -0.07
CA LEU A 161 -6.51 -2.64 0.93
C LEU A 161 -5.78 -3.95 0.60
N ASP A 162 -6.50 -4.99 0.15
CA ASP A 162 -5.88 -6.24 -0.27
C ASP A 162 -4.95 -6.03 -1.48
N ASN A 163 -5.35 -5.22 -2.45
CA ASN A 163 -4.52 -4.90 -3.62
C ASN A 163 -3.28 -4.11 -3.23
N TYR A 164 -3.40 -3.13 -2.32
CA TYR A 164 -2.27 -2.34 -1.85
C TYR A 164 -1.29 -3.18 -1.03
N SER A 165 -1.79 -4.11 -0.22
CA SER A 165 -0.94 -5.03 0.55
C SER A 165 -0.17 -5.96 -0.39
N LYS A 166 -0.82 -6.54 -1.41
CA LYS A 166 -0.15 -7.33 -2.44
C LYS A 166 0.90 -6.51 -3.19
N PHE A 167 0.55 -5.29 -3.60
CA PHE A 167 1.49 -4.38 -4.24
C PHE A 167 2.71 -4.11 -3.35
N SER A 168 2.49 -3.83 -2.06
CA SER A 168 3.56 -3.59 -1.08
C SER A 168 4.50 -4.78 -0.94
N GLU A 169 3.93 -5.99 -0.80
CA GLU A 169 4.68 -7.24 -0.70
C GLU A 169 5.45 -7.58 -1.98
N GLU A 170 4.80 -7.48 -3.15
CA GLU A 170 5.41 -7.83 -4.45
C GLU A 170 6.51 -6.86 -4.88
N LYS A 171 6.39 -5.58 -4.49
CA LYS A 171 7.35 -4.53 -4.84
C LYS A 171 8.41 -4.28 -3.76
N ASP A 172 8.27 -4.91 -2.59
CA ASP A 172 9.05 -4.60 -1.40
C ASP A 172 9.07 -3.08 -1.13
N MET A 173 7.87 -2.49 -1.13
CA MET A 173 7.68 -1.04 -1.14
C MET A 173 6.66 -0.60 -0.08
N PRO A 174 7.01 0.32 0.84
CA PRO A 174 6.05 0.89 1.78
C PRO A 174 4.90 1.60 1.07
N VAL A 175 3.67 1.43 1.57
CA VAL A 175 2.48 2.11 1.06
C VAL A 175 1.89 2.96 2.17
N PHE A 176 1.49 4.18 1.83
CA PHE A 176 0.78 5.09 2.73
C PHE A 176 -0.57 5.46 2.14
N ILE A 177 -1.56 5.70 2.99
CA ILE A 177 -2.80 6.37 2.61
C ILE A 177 -2.68 7.83 3.03
N ALA A 178 -2.65 8.74 2.07
CA ALA A 178 -2.87 10.16 2.31
C ALA A 178 -4.39 10.40 2.35
N LEU A 179 -4.89 10.85 3.51
CA LEU A 179 -6.31 11.13 3.72
C LEU A 179 -6.50 12.62 3.97
N GLY A 180 -7.23 13.30 3.08
CA GLY A 180 -7.79 14.63 3.32
C GLY A 180 -9.20 14.53 3.87
N LEU A 181 -9.49 15.24 4.96
CA LEU A 181 -10.80 15.27 5.62
C LEU A 181 -11.29 16.72 5.77
N GLY A 182 -12.55 16.95 5.39
CA GLY A 182 -13.17 18.28 5.47
C GLY A 182 -12.64 19.26 4.42
N GLY A 183 -12.96 20.55 4.58
CA GLY A 183 -12.47 21.64 3.74
C GLY A 183 -12.69 21.45 2.23
N TYR A 184 -11.63 21.70 1.46
CA TYR A 184 -11.60 21.48 0.01
C TYR A 184 -10.54 20.42 -0.33
N PRO A 185 -10.69 19.66 -1.43
CA PRO A 185 -9.71 18.64 -1.81
C PRO A 185 -8.30 19.20 -2.04
N ASN A 186 -8.15 20.47 -2.41
CA ASN A 186 -6.85 21.11 -2.57
C ASN A 186 -6.39 21.92 -1.34
N SER A 187 -7.16 21.86 -0.25
CA SER A 187 -6.91 22.53 1.03
C SER A 187 -7.81 21.88 2.09
N PRO A 188 -7.55 20.61 2.47
CA PRO A 188 -8.39 19.92 3.43
C PRO A 188 -8.25 20.56 4.81
N ASP A 189 -9.28 20.47 5.66
CA ASP A 189 -9.18 20.99 7.03
C ASP A 189 -8.19 20.16 7.85
N GLU A 190 -8.15 18.85 7.57
CA GLU A 190 -7.24 17.92 8.19
C GLU A 190 -6.63 16.97 7.16
N GLU A 191 -5.36 16.64 7.38
CA GLU A 191 -4.61 15.72 6.55
C GLU A 191 -3.97 14.65 7.43
N PHE A 192 -4.02 13.41 6.99
CA PHE A 192 -3.47 12.26 7.68
C PHE A 192 -2.59 11.45 6.72
N ILE A 193 -1.48 10.91 7.23
CA ILE A 193 -0.63 9.97 6.51
C ILE A 193 -0.62 8.67 7.30
N ILE A 194 -1.27 7.64 6.74
CA ILE A 194 -1.54 6.39 7.43
C ILE A 194 -0.68 5.29 6.78
N PRO A 195 0.33 4.74 7.47
CA PRO A 195 1.06 3.57 6.99
C PRO A 195 0.12 2.39 6.74
N LEU A 196 0.25 1.71 5.60
CA LEU A 196 -0.67 0.61 5.24
C LEU A 196 -0.64 -0.53 6.26
N ASP A 197 0.53 -0.86 6.79
CA ASP A 197 0.76 -1.91 7.80
C ASP A 197 0.08 -1.61 9.15
N SER A 198 -0.21 -0.34 9.44
CA SER A 198 -0.97 0.07 10.63
C SER A 198 -2.49 -0.15 10.49
N ILE A 199 -2.99 -0.43 9.28
CA ILE A 199 -4.42 -0.53 8.99
C ILE A 199 -4.95 -1.92 9.29
N ASN A 200 -5.76 -2.02 10.34
CA ASN A 200 -6.43 -3.27 10.74
C ASN A 200 -7.87 -3.39 10.24
N ASN A 201 -8.46 -2.29 9.79
CA ASN A 201 -9.85 -2.19 9.35
C ASN A 201 -9.99 -1.06 8.32
N ASN A 202 -10.87 -1.24 7.34
CA ASN A 202 -11.11 -0.25 6.31
C ASN A 202 -11.97 0.94 6.79
N LEU A 203 -12.62 0.79 7.94
CA LEU A 203 -13.22 1.87 8.72
C LEU A 203 -12.33 2.15 9.93
N ILE A 204 -11.87 3.39 10.05
CA ILE A 204 -11.06 3.85 11.19
C ILE A 204 -11.84 4.94 11.91
N SER A 205 -11.92 4.86 13.24
CA SER A 205 -12.56 5.92 14.02
C SER A 205 -11.77 7.23 13.90
N TYR A 206 -12.45 8.35 14.01
CA TYR A 206 -11.79 9.65 13.98
C TYR A 206 -10.77 9.78 15.13
N GLY A 207 -11.08 9.23 16.31
CA GLY A 207 -10.14 9.16 17.43
C GLY A 207 -8.84 8.42 17.10
N GLU A 208 -8.92 7.26 16.42
CA GLU A 208 -7.75 6.50 15.97
C GLU A 208 -6.97 7.24 14.87
N LEU A 209 -7.64 7.99 13.99
CA LEU A 209 -6.98 8.77 12.94
C LEU A 209 -6.05 9.86 13.50
N ARG A 210 -6.38 10.43 14.67
CA ARG A 210 -5.63 11.57 15.24
C ARG A 210 -4.13 11.31 15.42
N GLN A 211 -3.73 10.05 15.62
CA GLN A 211 -2.30 9.71 15.73
C GLN A 211 -1.52 9.89 14.42
N PHE A 212 -2.21 9.81 13.28
CA PHE A 212 -1.65 9.96 11.93
C PHE A 212 -1.78 11.37 11.38
N ARG A 213 -2.33 12.30 12.16
CA ARG A 213 -2.62 13.67 11.73
C ARG A 213 -1.33 14.44 11.46
N ARG A 214 -1.23 15.03 10.26
CA ARG A 214 -0.17 16.00 9.96
C ARG A 214 -0.41 17.28 10.75
N ARG A 215 0.59 17.67 11.54
CA ARG A 215 0.50 18.88 12.38
C ARG A 215 0.67 20.17 11.58
N HIS A 216 1.43 20.10 10.48
CA HIS A 216 1.70 21.24 9.63
C HIS A 216 1.35 20.90 8.18
N GLN A 217 0.53 21.74 7.56
CA GLN A 217 0.29 21.69 6.12
C GLN A 217 1.50 22.31 5.41
N GLY A 218 2.02 21.62 4.40
CA GLY A 218 3.27 21.96 3.74
C GLY A 218 3.98 20.71 3.21
N ASN A 219 5.29 20.82 3.00
CA ASN A 219 6.06 19.74 2.38
C ASN A 219 6.00 18.44 3.21
N LEU A 220 5.85 17.31 2.52
CA LEU A 220 6.02 15.98 3.10
C LEU A 220 7.49 15.72 3.40
N PHE A 221 7.73 14.99 4.48
CA PHE A 221 9.05 14.52 4.89
C PHE A 221 9.05 12.99 4.93
N TYR A 222 10.13 12.39 4.43
CA TYR A 222 10.29 10.94 4.43
C TYR A 222 11.55 10.56 5.18
N ASP A 223 11.40 9.78 6.25
CA ASP A 223 12.52 9.14 6.94
C ASP A 223 12.81 7.81 6.27
N CYS A 224 13.89 7.76 5.48
CA CYS A 224 14.27 6.54 4.75
C CYS A 224 14.76 5.40 5.65
N ARG A 225 15.16 5.67 6.89
CA ARG A 225 15.61 4.63 7.83
C ARG A 225 14.43 3.96 8.51
N MET A 226 13.45 4.77 8.92
CA MET A 226 12.22 4.28 9.57
C MET A 226 11.14 3.89 8.55
N GLN A 227 11.34 4.23 7.27
CA GLN A 227 10.33 4.12 6.22
C GLN A 227 9.01 4.79 6.62
N GLU A 228 9.10 6.02 7.12
CA GLU A 228 7.95 6.80 7.56
C GLU A 228 7.76 8.06 6.73
N LEU A 229 6.52 8.33 6.34
CA LEU A 229 6.11 9.55 5.65
C LEU A 229 5.30 10.44 6.61
N ARG A 230 5.62 11.74 6.68
CA ARG A 230 5.08 12.70 7.66
C ARG A 230 4.78 14.06 7.03
#